data_AF-A0A4Y2SID2-F1
#
_entry.id   AF-A0A4Y2SID2-F1
#
_cell.length_a   1.000
_cell.length_b   1.000
_cell.length_c   1.000
_cell.angle_alpha   90.00
_cell.angle_beta   90.00
_cell.angle_gamma   90.00
#
_symmetry.space_group_name_H-M   'P 1'
#
loop_
_entity.id
_entity.type
_entity.pdbx_description
1 polymer ?
#
loop_
_entity_poly.entity_id
_entity_poly.type
_entity_poly.pdbx_seq_one_letter_code
_entity_poly.pdbx_strand_id
1 'polypeptide(L)'
;MKLVERLIEVVGTDPSTHRYVTPKESENVVRLIGRHFPSYVESDCSKKRKSVRKCVVCCLATNENGKCIRTETRCECKDCNVGLCAAPCFEKYHTVTVL
;
A
#
# COMPACT_ATOMS: atom_id res chain seq x y z
N MET A 1 20.16 34.44 3.14
CA MET A 1 19.42 34.52 4.42
C MET A 1 17.99 34.89 4.08
N LYS A 2 17.05 33.94 4.22
CA LYS A 2 15.88 34.01 5.14
C LYS A 2 14.84 35.06 4.69
N LEU A 3 13.54 34.82 4.60
CA LEU A 3 12.64 33.79 5.11
C LEU A 3 11.23 34.32 4.76
N VAL A 4 10.31 33.47 4.26
CA VAL A 4 8.83 33.49 4.42
C VAL A 4 8.06 34.83 4.25
N GLU A 5 6.89 34.92 3.62
CA GLU A 5 5.72 34.04 3.70
C GLU A 5 4.55 34.61 2.86
N ARG A 6 3.54 33.74 2.65
CA ARG A 6 2.08 34.02 2.57
C ARG A 6 1.37 34.03 1.20
N LEU A 7 0.71 32.87 0.99
CA LEU A 7 -0.70 32.61 0.64
C LEU A 7 -1.24 33.11 -0.71
N ILE A 8 -1.90 32.20 -1.44
CA ILE A 8 -3.35 32.28 -1.73
C ILE A 8 -3.89 30.86 -2.03
N GLU A 9 -5.06 30.64 -1.46
CA GLU A 9 -6.00 29.53 -1.55
C GLU A 9 -6.47 29.26 -2.99
N VAL A 10 -6.71 27.99 -3.35
CA VAL A 10 -7.92 27.63 -4.10
C VAL A 10 -8.32 26.20 -3.71
N VAL A 11 -9.39 26.09 -2.91
CA VAL A 11 -10.24 24.90 -2.89
C VAL A 11 -10.88 24.80 -4.28
N GLY A 12 -10.48 23.79 -5.04
CA GLY A 12 -11.08 23.42 -6.32
C GLY A 12 -11.46 21.95 -6.24
N THR A 13 -12.74 21.68 -6.07
CA THR A 13 -13.34 20.35 -6.20
C THR A 13 -13.34 19.93 -7.66
N ASP A 14 -12.64 18.84 -7.99
CA ASP A 14 -12.79 18.11 -9.24
C ASP A 14 -12.90 16.60 -8.96
N PRO A 15 -14.00 15.92 -9.36
CA PRO A 15 -14.28 14.54 -8.96
C PRO A 15 -13.66 13.51 -9.92
N SER A 16 -12.34 13.47 -10.07
CA SER A 16 -11.67 12.35 -10.75
C SER A 16 -10.17 12.36 -10.56
N THR A 17 -9.70 12.00 -9.37
CA THR A 17 -8.31 11.61 -9.18
C THR A 17 -8.26 10.36 -8.31
N HIS A 18 -7.62 9.34 -8.88
CA HIS A 18 -7.20 8.12 -8.22
C HIS A 18 -6.72 8.47 -6.81
N ARG A 19 -7.42 8.00 -5.77
CA ARG A 19 -7.09 8.28 -4.36
C ARG A 19 -5.72 7.66 -4.05
N TYR A 20 -4.65 8.35 -4.39
CA TYR A 20 -3.39 8.20 -3.70
C TYR A 20 -3.65 8.80 -2.33
N VAL A 21 -4.09 7.94 -1.41
CA VAL A 21 -4.11 8.25 0.02
C VAL A 21 -2.67 8.59 0.35
N THR A 22 -2.38 9.88 0.49
CA THR A 22 -1.10 10.33 1.03
C THR A 22 -1.06 9.75 2.45
N PRO A 23 -0.16 8.80 2.75
CA PRO A 23 -0.12 8.21 4.08
C PRO A 23 0.21 9.34 5.04
N LYS A 24 -0.55 9.46 6.14
CA LYS A 24 -0.17 10.38 7.21
C LYS A 24 1.26 10.01 7.61
N GLU A 25 2.18 10.98 7.71
CA GLU A 25 3.60 10.69 7.98
C GLU A 25 3.80 9.79 9.21
N SER A 26 2.88 9.84 10.18
CA SER A 26 2.83 8.95 11.34
C SER A 26 2.56 7.47 11.03
N GLU A 27 1.74 7.16 10.01
CA GLU A 27 1.43 5.79 9.58
C GLU A 27 2.64 5.12 8.91
N ASN A 28 3.52 5.92 8.29
CA ASN A 28 4.76 5.42 7.70
C ASN A 28 5.74 4.88 8.74
N VAL A 29 5.72 5.38 9.98
CA VAL A 29 6.66 4.93 11.01
C VAL A 29 6.29 3.53 11.50
N VAL A 30 5.01 3.26 11.79
CA VAL A 30 4.56 2.00 12.38
C VAL A 30 4.79 0.81 11.45
N ARG A 31 4.57 0.97 10.14
CA ARG A 31 4.84 -0.13 9.18
C ARG A 31 6.33 -0.52 9.14
N LEU A 32 7.23 0.41 9.45
CA LEU A 32 8.69 0.22 9.33
C LEU A 32 9.34 -0.33 10.61
N ILE A 33 8.84 0.06 11.78
CA ILE A 33 9.45 -0.31 13.07
C ILE A 33 8.66 -1.36 13.85
N GLY A 34 7.40 -1.59 13.45
CA GLY A 34 6.51 -2.56 14.11
C GLY A 34 6.93 -4.01 13.84
N ARG A 35 6.48 -4.91 14.72
CA ARG A 35 6.61 -6.37 14.51
C ARG A 35 5.43 -6.86 13.70
N HIS A 36 5.62 -6.96 12.39
CA HIS A 36 4.59 -7.41 11.46
C HIS A 36 4.82 -8.85 11.05
N PHE A 37 3.76 -9.65 10.98
CA PHE A 37 3.82 -11.06 10.58
C PHE A 37 2.89 -11.34 9.40
N PRO A 38 3.31 -12.14 8.41
CA PRO A 38 2.41 -12.60 7.37
C PRO A 38 1.30 -13.46 7.95
N SER A 39 0.08 -13.24 7.49
CA SER A 39 -1.08 -14.07 7.80
C SER A 39 -1.85 -14.41 6.52
N TYR A 40 -2.69 -15.43 6.56
CA TYR A 40 -3.56 -15.74 5.41
C TYR A 40 -4.85 -14.95 5.46
N VAL A 41 -5.27 -14.46 4.30
CA VAL A 41 -6.59 -13.84 4.10
C VAL A 41 -7.65 -14.88 4.45
N GLU A 42 -8.56 -14.48 5.34
CA GLU A 42 -9.66 -15.33 5.79
C GLU A 42 -10.56 -15.68 4.60
N SER A 43 -10.73 -16.98 4.38
CA SER A 43 -11.60 -17.51 3.35
C SER A 43 -12.86 -18.05 3.98
N ASP A 44 -14.00 -17.57 3.51
CA ASP A 44 -15.31 -18.14 3.83
C ASP A 44 -15.38 -19.57 3.29
N CYS A 45 -15.56 -20.55 4.19
CA CYS A 45 -15.62 -21.97 3.86
C CYS A 45 -16.76 -22.31 2.88
N SER A 46 -17.78 -21.46 2.75
CA SER A 46 -18.87 -21.65 1.79
C SER A 46 -18.47 -21.39 0.33
N LYS A 47 -17.33 -20.70 0.09
CA LYS A 47 -16.88 -20.32 -1.24
C LYS A 47 -15.84 -21.30 -1.77
N LYS A 48 -16.09 -21.85 -2.97
CA LYS A 48 -15.13 -22.72 -3.69
C LYS A 48 -13.80 -22.02 -4.00
N ARG A 49 -13.81 -20.71 -4.21
CA ARG A 49 -12.60 -19.91 -4.46
C ARG A 49 -12.15 -19.24 -3.17
N LYS A 50 -10.87 -19.41 -2.86
CA LYS A 50 -10.20 -18.74 -1.75
C LYS A 50 -10.18 -17.23 -1.99
N SER A 51 -10.39 -16.47 -0.93
CA SER A 51 -10.22 -15.01 -0.92
C SER A 51 -8.76 -14.64 -1.21
N VAL A 52 -8.58 -13.59 -2.01
CA VAL A 52 -7.29 -13.04 -2.42
C VAL A 52 -7.36 -11.51 -2.34
N ARG A 53 -6.21 -10.89 -2.02
CA ARG A 53 -6.02 -9.44 -2.02
C ARG A 53 -5.00 -9.06 -3.08
N LYS A 54 -4.96 -7.80 -3.48
CA LYS A 54 -3.91 -7.29 -4.38
C LYS A 54 -2.66 -6.96 -3.56
N CYS A 55 -1.49 -7.36 -4.07
CA CYS A 55 -0.22 -6.96 -3.48
C CYS A 55 0.05 -5.49 -3.75
N VAL A 56 0.10 -4.65 -2.70
CA VAL A 56 0.32 -3.20 -2.87
C VAL A 56 1.68 -2.89 -3.49
N VAL A 57 2.73 -3.63 -3.13
CA VAL A 57 4.09 -3.44 -3.66
C VAL A 57 4.14 -3.79 -5.15
N CYS A 58 3.56 -4.92 -5.57
CA CYS A 58 3.53 -5.28 -6.99
C CYS A 58 2.70 -4.28 -7.79
N CYS A 59 1.58 -3.79 -7.25
CA CYS A 59 0.75 -2.81 -7.93
C CYS A 59 1.40 -1.42 -8.09
N LEU A 60 2.48 -1.13 -7.38
CA LEU A 60 3.31 0.06 -7.64
C LEU A 60 4.29 -0.16 -8.79
N ALA A 61 4.73 -1.39 -9.02
CA ALA A 61 5.68 -1.72 -10.07
C ALA A 61 5.01 -1.78 -11.47
N THR A 62 5.77 -1.38 -12.49
CA THR A 62 5.39 -1.51 -13.90
C THR A 62 6.21 -2.60 -14.58
N ASN A 63 5.60 -3.35 -15.50
CA ASN A 63 6.32 -4.28 -16.36
C ASN A 63 7.07 -3.54 -17.48
N GLU A 64 7.81 -4.29 -18.28
CA GLU A 64 8.54 -3.81 -19.47
C GLU A 64 7.68 -3.03 -20.48
N ASN A 65 6.36 -3.29 -20.49
CA ASN A 65 5.39 -2.64 -21.37
C ASN A 65 4.77 -1.38 -20.72
N GLY A 66 5.30 -0.91 -19.59
CA GLY A 66 4.79 0.26 -18.86
C GLY A 66 3.47 0.02 -18.12
N LYS A 67 2.98 -1.22 -18.04
CA LYS A 67 1.72 -1.58 -17.38
C LYS A 67 1.95 -1.99 -15.94
N CYS A 68 1.14 -1.45 -15.04
CA CYS A 68 1.09 -1.84 -13.62
C CYS A 68 0.93 -3.37 -13.44
N ILE A 69 1.80 -3.96 -12.62
CA ILE A 69 1.77 -5.38 -12.29
C ILE A 69 0.63 -5.63 -11.30
N ARG A 70 -0.35 -6.44 -11.69
CA ARG A 70 -1.45 -6.87 -10.81
C ARG A 70 -1.19 -8.28 -10.32
N THR A 71 -0.69 -8.39 -9.10
CA THR A 71 -0.48 -9.68 -8.43
C THR A 71 -1.50 -9.86 -7.32
N GLU A 72 -2.22 -10.97 -7.37
CA GLU A 72 -3.11 -11.42 -6.29
C GLU A 72 -2.33 -12.30 -5.31
N THR A 73 -2.63 -12.14 -4.02
CA THR A 73 -1.97 -12.85 -2.92
C THR A 73 -3.00 -13.31 -1.90
N ARG A 74 -2.73 -14.45 -1.27
CA ARG A 74 -3.47 -14.94 -0.10
C ARG A 74 -2.84 -14.48 1.21
N CYS A 75 -1.72 -13.78 1.17
CA CYS A 75 -1.04 -13.29 2.36
C CYS A 75 -1.39 -11.82 2.61
N GLU A 76 -1.52 -11.47 3.88
CA GLU A 76 -1.79 -10.11 4.33
C GLU A 76 -1.02 -9.79 5.61
N CYS A 77 -0.78 -8.51 5.82
CA CYS A 77 -0.44 -7.97 7.13
C CYS A 77 -1.73 -7.47 7.77
N LYS A 78 -2.15 -8.06 8.90
CA LYS A 78 -3.37 -7.65 9.60
C LYS A 78 -3.21 -6.28 10.25
N ASP A 79 -2.03 -6.00 10.83
CA ASP A 79 -1.72 -4.74 11.49
C ASP A 79 -1.74 -3.55 10.54
N CYS A 80 -1.22 -3.72 9.32
CA CYS A 80 -1.27 -2.69 8.27
C CYS A 80 -2.52 -2.78 7.38
N ASN A 81 -3.35 -3.82 7.53
CA ASN A 81 -4.51 -4.11 6.68
C ASN A 81 -4.22 -4.04 5.16
N VAL A 82 -3.13 -4.67 4.72
CA VAL A 82 -2.72 -4.69 3.29
C VAL A 82 -2.45 -6.11 2.81
N GLY A 83 -2.74 -6.36 1.52
CA GLY A 83 -2.32 -7.57 0.83
C GLY A 83 -0.86 -7.45 0.39
N LEU A 84 -0.04 -8.46 0.68
CA LEU A 84 1.37 -8.52 0.32
C LEU A 84 1.73 -9.93 -0.14
N CYS A 85 2.61 -10.06 -1.14
CA CYS A 85 3.24 -11.36 -1.41
C CYS A 85 4.09 -11.76 -0.20
N ALA A 86 4.07 -13.04 0.19
CA ALA A 86 4.81 -13.54 1.36
C ALA A 86 6.29 -13.13 1.32
N ALA A 87 6.93 -13.28 0.16
CA ALA A 87 8.24 -12.71 -0.14
C ALA A 87 8.29 -12.30 -1.62
N PRO A 88 9.10 -11.30 -2.01
CA PRO A 88 9.87 -10.39 -1.15
C PRO A 88 9.06 -9.16 -0.70
N CYS A 89 7.79 -9.05 -1.09
CA CYS A 89 7.00 -7.84 -0.90
C CYS A 89 6.71 -7.53 0.57
N PHE A 90 6.49 -8.56 1.41
CA PHE A 90 6.27 -8.38 2.84
C PHE A 90 7.47 -7.70 3.50
N GLU A 91 8.68 -8.19 3.23
CA GLU A 91 9.91 -7.60 3.74
C GLU A 91 10.07 -6.15 3.26
N LYS A 92 9.98 -5.91 1.95
CA LYS A 92 10.13 -4.56 1.39
C LYS A 92 9.16 -3.56 2.01
N TYR A 93 7.89 -3.95 2.15
CA TYR A 93 6.85 -3.09 2.70
C TYR A 93 7.09 -2.70 4.17
N HIS A 94 7.79 -3.52 4.95
CA HIS A 94 8.05 -3.25 6.36
C HIS A 94 9.50 -2.82 6.67
N THR A 95 10.35 -2.66 5.65
CA THR A 95 11.76 -2.28 5.84
C THR A 95 12.19 -1.06 5.04
N VAL A 96 11.55 -0.77 3.90
CA VAL A 96 11.98 0.32 3.01
C VAL A 96 11.07 1.55 3.15
N THR A 97 11.69 2.72 3.32
CA THR A 97 11.01 4.02 3.46
C THR A 97 10.32 4.46 2.16
N VAL A 98 10.84 4.05 1.00
CA VAL A 98 10.31 4.36 -0.34
C VAL A 98 10.04 3.05 -1.10
N LEU A 99 8.85 2.90 -1.68
CA LEU A 99 8.41 1.69 -2.41
C LEU A 99 8.28 1.94 -3.91
#